data_AF-A0A2H0Z3E3-F1
#
_entry.id   AF-A0A2H0Z3E3-F1
#
_cell.length_a   1.000
_cell.length_b   1.000
_cell.length_c   1.000
_cell.angle_alpha   90.00
_cell.angle_beta   90.00
_cell.angle_gamma   90.00
#
_symmetry.space_group_name_H-M   'P 1'
#
loop_
_entity.id
_entity.type
_entity.pdbx_description
1 polymer ?
#
loop_
_entity_poly.entity_id
_entity_poly.type
_entity_poly.pdbx_seq_one_letter_code
_entity_poly.pdbx_strand_id
1 'polypeptide(L)'
;MYKIIYYVFVFAFINISMMAKSTDSANLSSFLDNKTDFSADTIYSCTMHPEVKSLQPGKCSICEMDLIPTVYVKIDSTKSSGNVLSEDYYTCTMHPEVHADKSGNCPKCGMELVKKSEASTSKHGMMGMGMMMDSPWMIGMGIIMVVVMAIHFVR
;
A
#
# COMPACT_ATOMS: atom_id res chain seq x y z
N MET A 1 -1.25 -46.90 -11.87
CA MET A 1 0.02 -46.39 -11.33
C MET A 1 0.07 -44.86 -11.28
N TYR A 2 -0.25 -44.13 -12.35
CA TYR A 2 -0.23 -42.64 -12.36
C TYR A 2 -1.14 -41.96 -11.33
N LYS A 3 -2.33 -42.52 -11.05
CA LYS A 3 -3.23 -42.03 -9.99
C LYS A 3 -2.59 -42.07 -8.60
N ILE A 4 -1.83 -43.11 -8.30
CA ILE A 4 -1.15 -43.28 -7.00
C ILE A 4 -0.03 -42.25 -6.86
N ILE A 5 0.73 -42.03 -7.94
CA ILE A 5 1.80 -41.01 -7.99
C ILE A 5 1.22 -39.60 -7.78
N TYR A 6 0.07 -39.29 -8.40
CA TYR A 6 -0.62 -38.01 -8.21
C TYR A 6 -1.01 -37.77 -6.74
N TYR A 7 -1.60 -38.76 -6.07
CA TYR A 7 -2.02 -38.60 -4.67
C TYR A 7 -0.83 -38.44 -3.71
N VAL A 8 0.31 -39.09 -3.98
CA VAL A 8 1.53 -38.94 -3.17
C VAL A 8 2.10 -37.52 -3.27
N PHE A 9 2.11 -36.93 -4.47
CA PHE A 9 2.58 -35.56 -4.66
C PHE A 9 1.68 -34.53 -3.98
N VAL A 10 0.36 -34.64 -4.12
CA VAL A 10 -0.60 -33.72 -3.47
C VAL A 10 -0.45 -33.78 -1.95
N PHE A 11 -0.29 -34.98 -1.38
CA PHE A 11 -0.12 -35.14 0.05
C PHE A 11 1.22 -34.56 0.55
N ALA A 12 2.31 -34.68 -0.22
CA ALA A 12 3.60 -34.09 0.13
C ALA A 12 3.55 -32.54 0.18
N PHE A 13 2.88 -31.90 -0.78
CA PHE A 13 2.75 -30.44 -0.82
C PHE A 13 1.90 -29.86 0.33
N ILE A 14 0.87 -30.58 0.75
CA ILE A 14 0.02 -30.19 1.89
C ILE A 14 0.84 -30.17 3.20
N ASN A 15 1.72 -31.15 3.39
CA ASN A 15 2.54 -31.25 4.61
C ASN A 15 3.69 -30.22 4.67
N ILE A 16 4.31 -29.88 3.52
CA ILE A 16 5.37 -28.85 3.46
C ILE A 16 4.84 -27.46 3.85
N SER A 17 3.57 -27.17 3.53
CA SER A 17 2.95 -25.87 3.81
C SER A 17 2.69 -25.63 5.32
N MET A 18 2.66 -26.69 6.15
CA MET A 18 2.42 -26.56 7.60
C MET A 18 3.68 -26.31 8.45
N MET A 19 4.89 -26.40 7.89
CA MET A 19 6.13 -26.15 8.64
C MET A 19 6.66 -24.71 8.59
N ALA A 20 6.00 -23.79 7.87
CA ALA A 20 6.52 -22.44 7.66
C ALA A 20 5.92 -21.33 8.56
N LYS A 21 5.33 -21.68 9.71
CA LYS A 21 4.73 -20.66 10.60
C LYS A 21 4.82 -21.01 12.08
N SER A 22 6.03 -21.05 12.64
CA SER A 22 6.21 -20.83 14.09
C SER A 22 7.64 -20.46 14.44
N THR A 23 7.75 -19.46 15.33
CA THR A 23 8.82 -19.23 16.34
C THR A 23 10.18 -18.72 15.83
N ASP A 24 10.79 -17.65 16.32
CA ASP A 24 10.54 -16.73 17.45
C ASP A 24 11.50 -15.53 17.33
N SER A 25 11.40 -14.59 18.29
CA SER A 25 12.49 -13.78 18.89
C SER A 25 12.76 -12.41 18.25
N ALA A 26 12.42 -11.31 18.91
CA ALA A 26 13.06 -10.77 20.12
C ALA A 26 14.52 -10.34 19.84
N ASN A 27 14.70 -9.14 19.27
CA ASN A 27 15.86 -8.24 19.40
C ASN A 27 15.60 -6.94 18.58
N LEU A 28 14.55 -6.18 18.91
CA LEU A 28 14.24 -4.87 18.27
C LEU A 28 14.44 -3.68 19.23
N SER A 29 14.91 -3.91 20.45
CA SER A 29 15.08 -2.86 21.47
C SER A 29 16.54 -2.54 21.80
N SER A 30 17.52 -3.01 21.02
CA SER A 30 18.96 -2.79 21.29
C SER A 30 19.75 -2.17 20.13
N PHE A 31 19.11 -1.79 19.02
CA PHE A 31 19.80 -1.23 17.84
C PHE A 31 19.36 0.19 17.43
N LEU A 32 18.40 0.79 18.14
CA LEU A 32 18.03 2.21 17.98
C LEU A 32 18.70 3.12 19.02
N ASP A 33 19.76 2.67 19.69
CA ASP A 33 20.77 3.53 20.30
C ASP A 33 21.96 3.69 19.34
N ASN A 34 21.71 3.99 18.06
CA ASN A 34 22.76 4.50 17.20
C ASN A 34 22.65 6.02 17.10
N LYS A 35 23.26 6.66 18.10
CA LYS A 35 23.84 8.00 18.01
C LYS A 35 24.77 8.05 16.79
N THR A 36 24.20 8.31 15.63
CA THR A 36 24.93 8.74 14.44
C THR A 36 24.60 10.20 14.24
N ASP A 37 25.66 11.01 14.30
CA ASP A 37 25.74 12.39 13.85
C ASP A 37 25.20 12.47 12.41
N PHE A 38 23.87 12.57 12.28
CA PHE A 38 23.22 12.96 11.06
C PHE A 38 23.27 14.47 11.05
N SER A 39 24.21 15.03 10.28
CA SER A 39 24.18 16.44 9.90
C SER A 39 22.94 16.67 9.02
N ALA A 40 21.77 16.64 9.66
CA ALA A 40 20.54 17.24 9.16
C ALA A 40 20.82 18.73 9.20
N ASP A 41 21.34 19.22 8.08
CA ASP A 41 21.49 20.64 7.83
C ASP A 41 20.06 21.21 7.94
N THR A 42 19.71 21.73 9.11
CA THR A 42 18.34 22.12 9.45
C THR A 42 18.18 23.53 8.93
N ILE A 43 17.53 23.68 7.76
CA ILE A 43 17.26 25.02 7.23
C ILE A 43 16.17 25.66 8.07
N TYR A 44 16.47 26.82 8.64
CA TYR A 44 15.53 27.69 9.31
C TYR A 44 14.91 28.65 8.29
N SER A 45 13.58 28.77 8.31
CA SER A 45 12.82 29.61 7.38
C SER A 45 11.88 30.56 8.12
N CYS A 46 11.64 31.75 7.57
CA CYS A 46 10.69 32.72 8.12
C CYS A 46 9.29 32.51 7.52
N THR A 47 8.26 32.43 8.38
CA THR A 47 6.86 32.20 7.96
C THR A 47 6.29 33.31 7.09
N MET A 48 6.76 34.55 7.28
CA MET A 48 6.32 35.72 6.51
C MET A 48 7.18 35.98 5.28
N HIS A 49 8.44 35.53 5.29
CA HIS A 49 9.40 35.75 4.20
C HIS A 49 10.08 34.43 3.83
N PRO A 50 9.42 33.55 3.05
CA PRO A 50 9.95 32.22 2.70
C PRO A 50 11.26 32.24 1.91
N GLU A 51 11.64 33.41 1.38
CA GLU A 51 12.88 33.66 0.65
C GLU A 51 14.11 33.74 1.58
N VAL A 52 13.92 34.01 2.87
CA VAL A 52 15.00 34.08 3.87
C VAL A 52 15.21 32.72 4.51
N LYS A 53 16.30 32.04 4.12
CA LYS A 53 16.71 30.74 4.64
C LYS A 53 18.06 30.87 5.35
N SER A 54 18.22 30.19 6.48
CA SER A 54 19.47 30.18 7.25
C SER A 54 19.81 28.76 7.68
N LEU A 55 21.10 28.44 7.73
CA LEU A 55 21.60 27.19 8.31
C LEU A 55 21.71 27.26 9.85
N GLN A 56 21.54 28.46 10.41
CA GLN A 56 21.67 28.74 11.83
C GLN A 56 20.37 29.32 12.39
N PRO A 57 20.03 29.00 13.65
CA PRO A 57 18.92 29.63 14.34
C PRO A 57 19.20 31.13 14.52
N GLY A 58 18.15 31.95 14.46
CA GLY A 58 18.32 33.40 14.60
C GLY A 58 17.03 34.17 14.31
N LYS A 59 17.19 35.48 14.12
CA LYS A 59 16.13 36.40 13.75
C LYS A 59 16.13 36.64 12.25
N CYS A 60 14.95 36.74 11.65
CA CYS A 60 14.79 37.13 10.27
C CYS A 60 15.32 38.56 10.06
N SER A 61 16.19 38.76 9.08
CA SER A 61 16.76 40.07 8.76
C SER A 61 15.76 41.09 8.20
N ILE A 62 14.55 40.66 7.85
CA ILE A 62 13.50 41.51 7.29
C ILE A 62 12.49 41.95 8.36
N CYS A 63 12.09 41.03 9.24
CA CYS A 63 11.00 41.26 10.20
C CYS A 63 11.34 40.95 11.66
N GLU A 64 12.60 40.64 11.96
CA GLU A 64 13.16 40.42 13.32
C GLU A 64 12.47 39.34 14.18
N MET A 65 11.55 38.58 13.59
CA MET A 65 10.92 37.40 14.19
C MET A 65 11.85 36.18 14.09
N ASP A 66 11.71 35.26 15.03
CA ASP A 66 12.58 34.09 15.12
C ASP A 66 12.28 33.11 13.97
N LEU A 67 13.32 32.61 13.31
CA LEU A 67 13.14 31.63 12.25
C LEU A 67 12.76 30.27 12.84
N ILE A 68 11.85 29.58 12.16
CA ILE A 68 11.40 28.24 12.54
C ILE A 68 12.21 27.16 11.81
N PRO A 69 12.57 26.05 12.47
CA PRO A 69 13.29 24.95 11.83
C PRO A 69 12.37 24.24 10.83
N THR A 70 12.78 24.20 9.57
CA THR A 70 12.18 23.35 8.55
C THR A 70 13.10 22.17 8.29
N VAL A 71 12.73 21.00 8.82
CA VAL A 71 13.47 19.76 8.57
C VAL A 71 13.24 19.37 7.11
N TYR A 72 14.22 19.64 6.24
CA TYR A 72 14.26 18.95 4.96
C TYR A 72 14.98 17.64 5.19
N VAL A 73 14.22 16.57 5.29
CA VAL A 73 14.77 15.23 5.18
C VAL A 73 15.26 15.12 3.74
N LYS A 74 16.58 15.06 3.51
CA LYS A 74 17.08 14.49 2.25
C LYS A 74 16.62 13.04 2.26
N ILE A 75 15.54 12.76 1.53
CA ILE A 75 15.02 11.42 1.37
C ILE A 75 16.02 10.68 0.49
N ASP A 76 16.97 10.00 1.14
CA ASP A 76 17.78 9.00 0.47
C ASP A 76 16.80 7.94 -0.03
N SER A 77 16.64 7.87 -1.35
CA SER A 77 15.65 7.04 -2.02
C SER A 77 16.01 5.57 -1.95
N THR A 78 16.06 4.99 -0.75
CA THR A 78 16.15 3.56 -0.53
C THR A 78 15.44 3.19 0.77
N LYS A 79 14.18 2.72 0.62
CA LYS A 79 13.24 2.21 1.64
C LYS A 79 12.34 3.24 2.34
N SER A 80 11.24 3.58 1.67
CA SER A 80 9.94 3.67 2.35
C SER A 80 8.99 2.64 1.74
N SER A 81 9.05 1.43 2.28
CA SER A 81 8.00 0.42 2.09
C SER A 81 6.96 0.65 3.19
N GLY A 82 6.22 1.75 3.09
CA GLY A 82 4.95 1.92 3.79
C GLY A 82 3.93 1.04 3.09
N ASN A 83 3.45 0.01 3.79
CA ASN A 83 2.38 -0.86 3.33
C ASN A 83 1.10 -0.01 3.19
N VAL A 84 0.78 0.37 1.95
CA VAL A 84 -0.50 1.03 1.60
C VAL A 84 -1.57 -0.06 1.54
N LEU A 85 -2.13 -0.41 2.70
CA LEU A 85 -3.50 -0.91 2.74
C LEU A 85 -4.36 0.34 2.55
N SER A 86 -5.13 0.40 1.46
CA SER A 86 -6.09 1.46 1.20
C SER A 86 -7.12 1.50 2.33
N GLU A 87 -6.84 2.28 3.37
CA GLU A 87 -7.74 2.51 4.47
C GLU A 87 -8.85 3.45 4.01
N ASP A 88 -10.08 2.96 4.15
CA ASP A 88 -11.26 3.78 3.92
C ASP A 88 -11.25 4.96 4.90
N TYR A 89 -11.04 6.18 4.40
CA TYR A 89 -11.10 7.38 5.22
C TYR A 89 -12.47 8.01 5.14
N TYR A 90 -12.89 8.66 6.21
CA TYR A 90 -14.15 9.39 6.29
C TYR A 90 -13.86 10.88 6.20
N THR A 91 -14.58 11.59 5.33
CA THR A 91 -14.41 13.02 5.11
C THR A 91 -15.73 13.77 5.20
N CYS A 92 -15.68 15.03 5.62
CA CYS A 92 -16.84 15.90 5.69
C CYS A 92 -17.04 16.62 4.35
N THR A 93 -18.25 16.58 3.79
CA THR A 93 -18.59 17.25 2.53
C THR A 93 -18.40 18.76 2.58
N MET A 94 -18.54 19.37 3.77
CA MET A 94 -18.37 20.81 3.99
C MET A 94 -16.94 21.20 4.39
N HIS A 95 -16.18 20.25 4.95
CA HIS A 95 -14.83 20.49 5.46
C HIS A 95 -13.89 19.37 4.99
N PRO A 96 -13.41 19.45 3.73
CA PRO A 96 -12.55 18.41 3.15
C PRO A 96 -11.20 18.30 3.86
N GLU A 97 -10.82 19.27 4.69
CA GLU A 97 -9.64 19.20 5.56
C GLU A 97 -9.78 18.17 6.69
N VAL A 98 -11.02 17.80 7.06
CA VAL A 98 -11.29 16.87 8.15
C VAL A 98 -11.30 15.45 7.59
N HIS A 99 -10.28 14.68 7.97
CA HIS A 99 -10.15 13.26 7.68
C HIS A 99 -10.23 12.48 8.99
N ALA A 100 -10.99 11.39 8.99
CA ALA A 100 -11.08 10.50 10.14
C ALA A 100 -11.03 9.04 9.68
N ASP A 101 -10.40 8.19 10.48
CA ASP A 101 -10.29 6.76 10.18
C ASP A 101 -11.57 5.98 10.56
N LYS A 102 -12.54 6.65 11.19
CA LYS A 102 -13.76 6.04 11.74
C LYS A 102 -15.01 6.83 11.35
N SER A 103 -16.12 6.11 11.20
CA SER A 103 -17.45 6.70 11.06
C SER A 103 -17.82 7.52 12.30
N GLY A 104 -18.38 8.71 12.10
CA GLY A 104 -18.81 9.58 13.18
C GLY A 104 -19.26 10.95 12.68
N ASN A 105 -19.45 11.88 13.60
CA ASN A 105 -19.88 13.24 13.28
C ASN A 105 -18.67 14.16 13.15
N CYS A 106 -18.71 15.08 12.18
CA CYS A 106 -17.69 16.08 11.96
C CYS A 106 -17.59 17.00 13.20
N PRO A 107 -16.40 17.19 13.78
CA PRO A 107 -16.22 18.03 14.97
C PRO A 107 -16.41 19.53 14.68
N LYS A 108 -16.41 19.95 13.40
CA LYS A 108 -16.60 21.36 13.02
C LYS A 108 -18.07 21.71 12.81
N CYS A 109 -18.86 20.83 12.18
CA CYS A 109 -20.25 21.13 11.78
C CYS A 109 -21.29 20.15 12.34
N GLY A 110 -20.87 19.08 13.02
CA GLY A 110 -21.76 18.08 13.62
C GLY A 110 -22.42 17.11 12.64
N MET A 111 -22.18 17.24 11.33
CA MET A 111 -22.75 16.38 10.29
C MET A 111 -22.02 15.03 10.17
N GLU A 112 -22.71 13.99 9.73
CA GLU A 112 -22.15 12.65 9.55
C GLU A 112 -21.04 12.64 8.48
N LEU A 113 -19.90 12.01 8.81
CA LEU A 113 -18.77 11.88 7.90
C LEU A 113 -19.04 10.81 6.83
N VAL A 114 -18.74 11.13 5.58
CA VAL A 114 -18.98 10.23 4.46
C VAL A 114 -17.74 9.39 4.19
N LYS A 115 -17.93 8.07 4.08
CA LYS A 115 -16.86 7.13 3.73
C LYS A 115 -16.36 7.41 2.31
N LYS A 116 -15.09 7.78 2.20
CA LYS A 116 -14.38 7.95 0.94
C LYS A 116 -13.41 6.78 0.80
N SER A 117 -13.87 5.76 0.09
CA SER A 117 -12.99 4.75 -0.45
C SER A 117 -12.46 5.26 -1.80
N GLU A 118 -11.20 4.97 -2.10
CA GLU A 118 -10.63 5.21 -3.45
C GLU A 118 -11.25 4.27 -4.51
N ALA A 119 -12.31 3.53 -4.16
CA ALA A 119 -13.03 2.58 -4.99
C ALA A 119 -14.47 3.00 -5.36
N SER A 120 -14.79 4.30 -5.34
CA SER A 120 -16.13 4.80 -5.73
C SER A 120 -16.13 5.53 -7.09
N THR A 121 -15.89 4.77 -8.16
CA THR A 121 -16.35 5.15 -9.50
C THR A 121 -17.88 5.03 -9.54
N SER A 122 -18.56 6.17 -9.49
CA SER A 122 -20.00 6.24 -9.76
C SER A 122 -20.26 5.84 -11.22
N LYS A 123 -21.25 4.97 -11.38
CA LYS A 123 -21.98 4.74 -12.64
C LYS A 123 -22.41 6.09 -13.26
N HIS A 124 -21.79 6.45 -14.37
CA HIS A 124 -22.44 7.21 -15.43
C HIS A 124 -22.53 6.29 -16.64
N GLY A 125 -23.76 6.06 -17.12
CA GLY A 125 -24.05 5.04 -18.12
C GLY A 125 -23.50 5.39 -19.50
N MET A 126 -22.79 4.44 -20.10
CA MET A 126 -22.72 4.27 -21.55
C MET A 126 -23.08 2.81 -21.81
N MET A 127 -24.21 2.58 -22.48
CA MET A 127 -24.61 1.28 -22.99
C MET A 127 -23.71 0.93 -24.18
N GLY A 128 -23.27 -0.32 -24.33
CA GLY A 128 -22.82 -0.77 -25.66
C GLY A 128 -21.84 -1.95 -25.73
N MET A 129 -22.40 -3.12 -26.05
CA MET A 129 -21.78 -4.30 -26.68
C MET A 129 -20.66 -5.03 -25.92
N GLY A 130 -21.05 -6.13 -25.28
CA GLY A 130 -20.12 -7.18 -24.86
C GLY A 130 -19.69 -8.09 -26.02
N MET A 131 -18.51 -8.68 -25.85
CA MET A 131 -18.16 -10.03 -26.32
C MET A 131 -17.20 -10.62 -25.29
N MET A 132 -17.68 -11.57 -24.48
CA MET A 132 -16.88 -12.35 -23.55
C MET A 132 -16.37 -13.58 -24.29
N MET A 133 -15.08 -13.67 -24.61
CA MET A 133 -14.51 -14.84 -25.26
C MET A 133 -13.09 -15.13 -24.75
N ASP A 134 -12.87 -15.02 -23.43
CA ASP A 134 -11.55 -15.31 -22.85
C ASP A 134 -11.70 -16.12 -21.55
N SER A 135 -12.32 -17.29 -21.64
CA SER A 135 -12.24 -18.31 -20.59
C SER A 135 -11.25 -19.42 -21.02
N PRO A 136 -9.98 -19.38 -20.55
CA PRO A 136 -8.94 -20.36 -20.90
C PRO A 136 -9.23 -21.81 -20.51
N TRP A 137 -10.31 -22.06 -19.77
CA TRP A 137 -10.70 -23.41 -19.32
C TRP A 137 -11.36 -24.28 -20.40
N MET A 138 -11.92 -23.71 -21.47
CA MET A 138 -12.51 -24.50 -22.56
C MET A 138 -11.50 -24.96 -23.62
N ILE A 139 -10.35 -24.28 -23.74
CA ILE A 139 -9.29 -24.64 -24.68
C ILE A 139 -8.52 -25.88 -24.18
N GLY A 140 -8.37 -26.02 -22.85
CA GLY A 140 -7.67 -27.16 -22.23
C GLY A 140 -8.40 -28.50 -22.39
N MET A 141 -9.73 -28.53 -22.31
CA MET A 141 -10.50 -29.78 -22.42
C MET A 141 -10.54 -30.34 -23.85
N GLY A 142 -10.44 -29.46 -24.86
CA GLY A 142 -10.39 -29.87 -26.27
C GLY A 142 -9.11 -30.62 -26.62
N ILE A 143 -7.95 -30.13 -26.16
CA ILE A 143 -6.66 -30.78 -26.42
C ILE A 143 -6.59 -32.14 -25.72
N ILE A 144 -7.14 -32.26 -24.51
CA ILE A 144 -7.15 -33.52 -23.75
C ILE A 144 -7.94 -34.62 -24.48
N MET A 145 -9.11 -34.32 -25.08
CA MET A 145 -9.87 -35.32 -25.84
C MET A 145 -9.16 -35.78 -27.12
N VAL A 146 -8.49 -34.86 -27.82
CA VAL A 146 -7.73 -35.20 -29.04
C VAL A 146 -6.52 -36.08 -28.71
N VAL A 147 -5.82 -35.79 -27.61
CA VAL A 147 -4.69 -36.61 -27.15
C VAL A 147 -5.16 -37.98 -26.64
N VAL A 148 -6.27 -38.06 -25.90
CA VAL A 148 -6.83 -39.33 -25.43
C VAL A 148 -7.33 -40.21 -26.59
N MET A 149 -7.97 -39.64 -27.62
CA MET A 149 -8.34 -40.40 -28.84
C MET A 149 -7.11 -40.84 -29.63
N ALA A 150 -6.07 -40.00 -29.76
CA ALA A 150 -4.85 -40.38 -30.47
C ALA A 150 -4.09 -41.52 -29.76
N ILE A 151 -4.05 -41.53 -28.42
CA ILE A 151 -3.43 -42.60 -27.64
C ILE A 151 -4.24 -43.90 -27.74
N HIS A 152 -5.57 -43.83 -27.81
CA HIS A 152 -6.43 -45.00 -28.03
C HIS A 152 -6.42 -45.53 -29.47
N PHE A 153 -6.08 -44.70 -30.47
CA PHE A 153 -6.02 -45.13 -31.88
C PHE A 153 -4.65 -45.74 -32.27
N VAL A 154 -3.62 -45.54 -31.43
CA VAL A 154 -2.26 -46.09 -31.64
C VAL A 154 -2.01 -47.37 -30.80
N ARG A 155 -2.99 -47.85 -30.02
CA ARG A 155 -2.88 -49.08 -29.21
C ARG A 155 -4.06 -50.01 -29.41
#